data_AF-A0A4R6JD62-F1
#
_entry.id   AF-A0A4R6JD62-F1
#
_cell.length_a   1.000
_cell.length_b   1.000
_cell.length_c   1.000
_cell.angle_alpha   90.00
_cell.angle_beta   90.00
_cell.angle_gamma   90.00
#
_symmetry.space_group_name_H-M   'P 1'
#
loop_
_entity.id
_entity.type
_entity.pdbx_description
1 polymer ?
#
loop_
_entity_poly.entity_id
_entity_poly.type
_entity_poly.pdbx_seq_one_letter_code
_entity_poly.pdbx_strand_id
1 'polypeptide(L)'
;MNDDDIRAVLRTQPQQTQPLDPAKVIAGAHHRRRVRGVTAGVVASAAVVAVVAVSVISSAGGASQPPVAPLVSTTPTTTPAAKSIYAFQNAEPPISTLPRDGETKIADHLYFATRGTQWAVISRVPSEPEYEPFGWRKTVGNDNIGDGTSPGLQSVGPVTSSVFKNAKAHTVVYVQGRKAWYGKVYRLAGIPDWVQTSVELTGGKAPEVTPGPNQNEVSIFVYDQNGKLLVQYPGGAPDPLHS
;
A
#
# COMPACT_ATOMS: atom_id res chain seq x y z
N MET A 1 25.42 -61.17 0.30
CA MET A 1 25.52 -59.94 -0.52
C MET A 1 26.99 -59.80 -0.85
N ASN A 2 27.35 -59.92 -2.13
CA ASN A 2 28.74 -60.10 -2.54
C ASN A 2 29.38 -58.74 -2.86
N ASP A 3 30.71 -58.60 -2.73
CA ASP A 3 31.41 -57.31 -2.93
C ASP A 3 31.24 -56.74 -4.35
N ASP A 4 30.89 -57.59 -5.32
CA ASP A 4 30.57 -57.17 -6.69
C ASP A 4 29.22 -56.42 -6.80
N ASP A 5 28.26 -56.70 -5.92
CA ASP A 5 26.96 -55.99 -5.89
C ASP A 5 27.14 -54.53 -5.42
N ILE A 6 28.05 -54.30 -4.46
CA ILE A 6 28.33 -52.96 -3.93
C ILE A 6 29.06 -52.10 -4.98
N ARG A 7 29.94 -52.71 -5.77
CA ARG A 7 30.64 -52.01 -6.87
C ARG A 7 29.72 -51.67 -8.04
N ALA A 8 28.69 -52.48 -8.30
CA ALA A 8 27.68 -52.19 -9.31
C ALA A 8 26.80 -50.98 -8.93
N VAL A 9 26.47 -50.83 -7.65
CA VAL A 9 25.67 -49.70 -7.13
C VAL A 9 26.47 -48.38 -7.10
N LEU A 10 27.79 -48.43 -6.94
CA LEU A 10 28.64 -47.22 -6.93
C LEU A 10 29.05 -46.71 -8.31
N ARG A 11 28.81 -47.47 -9.39
CA ARG A 11 29.10 -47.07 -10.78
C ARG A 11 27.90 -46.53 -11.55
N THR A 12 26.73 -46.40 -10.93
CA THR A 12 25.58 -45.78 -11.58
C THR A 12 25.86 -44.28 -11.75
N GLN A 13 26.25 -43.89 -12.97
CA GLN A 13 26.43 -42.49 -13.35
C GLN A 13 25.17 -41.69 -12.99
N PRO A 14 25.31 -40.44 -12.52
CA PRO A 14 24.15 -39.58 -12.34
C PRO A 14 23.47 -39.42 -13.71
N GLN A 15 22.21 -39.88 -13.80
CA GLN A 15 21.37 -39.60 -14.95
C GLN A 15 21.43 -38.10 -15.21
N GLN A 16 21.81 -37.71 -16.44
CA GLN A 16 21.63 -36.36 -16.92
C GLN A 16 20.17 -35.99 -16.72
N THR A 17 19.89 -35.20 -15.69
CA THR A 17 18.58 -34.61 -15.49
C THR A 17 18.34 -33.70 -16.68
N GLN A 18 17.44 -34.13 -17.55
CA GLN A 18 16.95 -33.32 -18.65
C GLN A 18 16.49 -31.97 -18.07
N PRO A 19 16.96 -30.82 -18.60
CA PRO A 19 16.57 -29.53 -18.06
C PRO A 19 15.04 -29.42 -18.16
N LEU A 20 14.41 -29.14 -17.02
CA LEU A 20 12.96 -28.95 -16.94
C LEU A 20 12.59 -27.78 -17.86
N ASP A 21 11.80 -28.07 -18.90
CA ASP A 21 11.24 -27.07 -19.78
C ASP A 21 10.27 -26.18 -18.99
N PRO A 22 10.60 -24.89 -18.75
CA PRO A 22 9.79 -24.00 -17.93
C PRO A 22 8.39 -23.78 -18.53
N ALA A 23 8.20 -23.95 -19.84
CA ALA A 23 6.90 -23.82 -20.48
C ALA A 23 5.93 -24.93 -20.03
N LYS A 24 6.42 -26.14 -19.76
CA LYS A 24 5.59 -27.26 -19.29
C LYS A 24 5.27 -27.18 -17.79
N VAL A 25 6.16 -26.59 -16.99
CA VAL A 25 5.92 -26.37 -15.55
C VAL A 25 4.84 -25.30 -15.34
N ILE A 26 4.81 -24.26 -16.16
CA ILE A 26 3.82 -23.17 -16.08
C ILE A 26 2.43 -23.62 -16.58
N ALA A 27 2.37 -24.46 -17.61
CA ALA A 27 1.11 -24.97 -18.15
C ALA A 27 0.40 -25.97 -17.20
N GLY A 28 1.15 -26.81 -16.47
CA GLY A 28 0.58 -27.80 -15.54
C GLY A 28 -0.12 -27.20 -14.32
N ALA A 29 0.33 -26.04 -13.86
CA ALA A 29 -0.28 -25.34 -12.72
C ALA A 29 -1.61 -24.66 -13.06
N HIS A 30 -1.81 -24.28 -14.32
CA HIS A 30 -3.01 -23.55 -14.75
C HIS A 30 -4.26 -24.44 -14.91
N HIS A 31 -4.11 -25.75 -15.13
CA HIS A 31 -5.25 -26.62 -15.40
C HIS A 31 -6.06 -26.99 -14.14
N ARG A 32 -5.44 -26.97 -12.94
CA ARG A 32 -6.11 -27.36 -11.69
C ARG A 32 -6.99 -26.29 -11.04
N ARG A 33 -6.90 -25.01 -11.44
CA ARG A 33 -7.66 -23.91 -10.82
C ARG A 33 -9.06 -23.68 -11.40
N ARG A 34 -9.44 -24.33 -12.52
CA ARG A 34 -10.74 -24.08 -13.18
C ARG A 34 -11.95 -24.83 -12.59
N VAL A 35 -11.79 -25.70 -11.59
CA VAL A 35 -12.85 -26.66 -11.23
C VAL A 35 -13.50 -26.41 -9.84
N ARG A 36 -13.09 -25.41 -9.07
CA ARG A 36 -13.72 -25.10 -7.77
C ARG A 36 -13.73 -23.58 -7.55
N GLY A 37 -14.82 -22.86 -7.37
CA GLY A 37 -16.23 -23.20 -7.30
C GLY A 37 -16.99 -21.87 -7.38
N VAL A 38 -18.06 -21.88 -8.16
CA VAL A 38 -19.10 -20.88 -8.22
C VAL A 38 -20.01 -21.10 -7.01
N THR A 39 -20.11 -20.12 -6.10
CA THR A 39 -21.27 -20.01 -5.21
C THR A 39 -21.44 -18.60 -4.67
N ALA A 40 -22.70 -18.18 -4.67
CA ALA A 40 -23.24 -16.86 -4.41
C ALA A 40 -23.25 -16.42 -2.94
N GLY A 41 -23.42 -15.12 -2.71
CA GLY A 41 -23.77 -14.56 -1.40
C GLY A 41 -24.05 -13.05 -1.45
N VAL A 42 -25.31 -12.69 -1.59
CA VAL A 42 -25.88 -11.32 -1.45
C VAL A 42 -26.08 -11.02 0.03
N VAL A 43 -25.60 -9.89 0.59
CA VAL A 43 -26.23 -9.24 1.76
C VAL A 43 -25.99 -7.70 1.81
N ALA A 44 -27.11 -6.99 1.65
CA ALA A 44 -27.64 -5.78 2.31
C ALA A 44 -26.80 -4.51 2.59
N SER A 45 -27.37 -3.40 2.11
CA SER A 45 -27.19 -2.01 2.52
C SER A 45 -27.68 -1.70 3.94
N ALA A 46 -27.00 -0.78 4.64
CA ALA A 46 -27.53 0.08 5.71
C ALA A 46 -26.61 1.32 5.83
N ALA A 47 -27.01 2.52 5.41
CA ALA A 47 -27.85 3.53 6.08
C ALA A 47 -27.10 4.45 7.08
N VAL A 48 -27.30 5.75 6.85
CA VAL A 48 -26.73 6.99 7.40
C VAL A 48 -26.88 7.16 8.92
N VAL A 49 -25.91 7.78 9.61
CA VAL A 49 -26.16 8.65 10.79
C VAL A 49 -25.27 9.90 10.75
N ALA A 50 -25.91 11.05 10.97
CA ALA A 50 -25.39 12.39 10.89
C ALA A 50 -24.83 12.93 12.23
N VAL A 51 -24.11 14.05 12.10
CA VAL A 51 -23.39 14.89 13.06
C VAL A 51 -24.22 15.32 14.29
N VAL A 52 -23.59 15.34 15.47
CA VAL A 52 -23.88 16.33 16.53
C VAL A 52 -22.55 16.80 17.14
N ALA A 53 -22.16 18.04 16.87
CA ALA A 53 -21.13 18.76 17.63
C ALA A 53 -21.83 19.49 18.78
N VAL A 54 -21.56 19.10 20.02
CA VAL A 54 -22.01 19.82 21.22
C VAL A 54 -20.90 20.78 21.64
N SER A 55 -21.13 22.07 21.42
CA SER A 55 -20.34 23.15 22.01
C SER A 55 -20.85 23.41 23.42
N VAL A 56 -20.05 23.08 24.44
CA VAL A 56 -20.32 23.54 25.82
C VAL A 56 -19.56 24.85 26.02
N ILE A 57 -20.31 25.95 26.03
CA ILE A 57 -19.89 27.23 26.59
C ILE A 57 -20.24 27.18 28.08
N SER A 58 -19.27 27.45 28.95
CA SER A 58 -19.52 27.90 30.32
C SER A 58 -18.41 28.85 30.75
N SER A 59 -18.85 30.02 31.17
CA SER A 59 -18.08 31.20 31.52
C SER A 59 -17.78 31.29 33.02
N ALA A 60 -16.89 32.25 33.34
CA ALA A 60 -16.75 33.01 34.58
C ALA A 60 -15.65 32.58 35.57
N GLY A 61 -14.67 33.48 35.74
CA GLY A 61 -13.67 33.49 36.81
C GLY A 61 -12.72 34.66 36.59
N GLY A 62 -12.82 35.70 37.42
CA GLY A 62 -12.17 37.00 37.21
C GLY A 62 -10.67 37.05 37.52
N ALA A 63 -10.08 38.18 37.12
CA ALA A 63 -8.92 38.89 37.70
C ALA A 63 -7.82 39.26 36.69
N SER A 64 -7.57 40.57 36.64
CA SER A 64 -6.33 41.28 36.29
C SER A 64 -5.85 41.24 34.83
N GLN A 65 -6.11 42.37 34.17
CA GLN A 65 -5.69 42.76 32.82
C GLN A 65 -4.30 43.45 32.85
N PRO A 66 -3.33 43.02 32.04
CA PRO A 66 -2.30 43.89 31.48
C PRO A 66 -2.63 44.24 30.01
N PRO A 67 -2.08 45.33 29.43
CA PRO A 67 -2.48 45.80 28.12
C PRO A 67 -1.96 44.85 27.03
N VAL A 68 -2.88 44.17 26.34
CA VAL A 68 -2.57 43.31 25.19
C VAL A 68 -2.56 44.18 23.92
N ALA A 69 -1.47 44.08 23.16
CA ALA A 69 -1.28 44.69 21.85
C ALA A 69 -2.43 44.34 20.88
N PRO A 70 -2.71 45.18 19.86
CA PRO A 70 -3.83 44.93 18.95
C PRO A 70 -3.70 43.57 18.25
N LEU A 71 -4.70 42.73 18.45
CA LEU A 71 -4.86 41.48 17.72
C LEU A 71 -5.07 41.83 16.24
N VAL A 72 -4.07 41.53 15.41
CA VAL A 72 -4.24 41.51 13.96
C VAL A 72 -5.17 40.35 13.66
N SER A 73 -6.45 40.66 13.44
CA SER A 73 -7.45 39.71 12.98
C SER A 73 -7.13 39.32 11.55
N THR A 74 -6.26 38.32 11.36
CA THR A 74 -6.06 37.70 10.05
C THR A 74 -7.28 36.84 9.76
N THR A 75 -8.28 37.44 9.12
CA THR A 75 -9.38 36.71 8.49
C THR A 75 -8.77 35.68 7.53
N PRO A 76 -8.97 34.37 7.72
CA PRO A 76 -8.52 33.40 6.75
C PRO A 76 -9.34 33.60 5.47
N THR A 77 -8.69 34.13 4.44
CA THR A 77 -9.23 34.16 3.09
C THR A 77 -9.32 32.71 2.62
N THR A 78 -10.50 32.10 2.76
CA THR A 78 -10.83 30.84 2.12
C THR A 78 -11.07 31.12 0.64
N THR A 79 -9.98 31.22 -0.12
CA THR A 79 -10.05 31.13 -1.57
C THR A 79 -10.73 29.80 -1.90
N PRO A 80 -11.82 29.77 -2.69
CA PRO A 80 -12.46 28.53 -3.08
C PRO A 80 -11.44 27.67 -3.82
N ALA A 81 -11.12 26.50 -3.28
CA ALA A 81 -10.27 25.53 -3.98
C ALA A 81 -10.90 25.21 -5.33
N ALA A 82 -10.10 25.25 -6.39
CA ALA A 82 -10.51 24.77 -7.70
C ALA A 82 -11.12 23.37 -7.53
N LYS A 83 -12.27 23.12 -8.17
CA LYS A 83 -12.93 21.82 -8.09
C LYS A 83 -12.08 20.81 -8.86
N SER A 84 -11.32 20.02 -8.11
CA SER A 84 -10.61 18.85 -8.64
C SER A 84 -11.54 17.99 -9.49
N ILE A 85 -11.03 17.50 -10.62
CA ILE A 85 -11.75 16.55 -11.49
C ILE A 85 -11.94 15.18 -10.80
N TYR A 86 -11.27 14.96 -9.67
CA TYR A 86 -11.29 13.74 -8.91
C TYR A 86 -12.23 13.81 -7.70
N ALA A 87 -12.98 12.73 -7.48
CA ALA A 87 -13.76 12.53 -6.28
C ALA A 87 -12.91 11.81 -5.23
N PHE A 88 -12.54 12.50 -4.14
CA PHE A 88 -11.86 11.89 -3.01
C PHE A 88 -12.79 10.96 -2.23
N GLN A 89 -12.33 9.73 -1.98
CA GLN A 89 -13.14 8.66 -1.39
C GLN A 89 -12.93 8.51 0.13
N ASN A 90 -11.91 9.15 0.69
CA ASN A 90 -11.59 9.13 2.11
C ASN A 90 -10.97 10.47 2.54
N ALA A 91 -10.88 10.68 3.86
CA ALA A 91 -10.09 11.77 4.44
C ALA A 91 -8.62 11.35 4.55
N GLU A 92 -7.72 12.34 4.54
CA GLU A 92 -6.28 12.09 4.69
C GLU A 92 -5.96 11.44 6.04
N PRO A 93 -5.38 10.23 6.06
CA PRO A 93 -4.96 9.60 7.31
C PRO A 93 -3.73 10.30 7.90
N PRO A 94 -3.58 10.35 9.23
CA PRO A 94 -2.37 10.91 9.84
C PRO A 94 -1.14 10.08 9.47
N ILE A 95 0.03 10.71 9.36
CA ILE A 95 1.28 9.98 9.18
C ILE A 95 1.61 9.20 10.45
N SER A 96 2.20 8.02 10.31
CA SER A 96 2.64 7.20 11.44
C SER A 96 4.05 6.67 11.23
N THR A 97 4.63 6.08 12.27
CA THR A 97 5.95 5.45 12.20
C THR A 97 5.79 3.96 12.40
N LEU A 98 6.37 3.16 11.51
CA LEU A 98 6.47 1.72 11.65
C LEU A 98 7.84 1.38 12.27
N PRO A 99 7.90 0.62 13.40
CA PRO A 99 9.16 0.20 13.99
C PRO A 99 10.02 -0.64 13.04
N ARG A 100 11.33 -0.77 13.34
CA ARG A 100 12.29 -1.53 12.51
C ARG A 100 11.94 -3.00 12.32
N ASP A 101 11.42 -3.62 13.37
CA ASP A 101 11.00 -5.03 13.41
C ASP A 101 9.54 -5.08 13.86
N GLY A 102 8.71 -4.31 13.16
CA GLY A 102 7.32 -4.06 13.52
C GLY A 102 6.36 -4.49 12.42
N GLU A 103 5.08 -4.43 12.74
CA GLU A 103 4.01 -4.74 11.82
C GLU A 103 2.86 -3.76 12.00
N THR A 104 2.15 -3.47 10.91
CA THR A 104 0.89 -2.74 10.93
C THR A 104 -0.14 -3.38 10.02
N LYS A 105 -1.42 -3.32 10.40
CA LYS A 105 -2.54 -3.76 9.55
C LYS A 105 -2.73 -2.73 8.43
N ILE A 106 -2.78 -3.19 7.18
CA ILE A 106 -2.97 -2.32 6.00
C ILE A 106 -4.34 -2.51 5.32
N ALA A 107 -4.96 -3.68 5.50
CA ALA A 107 -6.36 -3.95 5.17
C ALA A 107 -6.83 -5.19 5.91
N ASP A 108 -8.03 -5.68 5.61
CA ASP A 108 -8.50 -6.90 6.25
C ASP A 108 -7.60 -8.10 5.89
N HIS A 109 -7.19 -8.83 6.92
CA HIS A 109 -6.23 -9.93 6.84
C HIS A 109 -4.86 -9.61 6.21
N LEU A 110 -4.57 -8.35 5.87
CA LEU A 110 -3.31 -7.94 5.26
C LEU A 110 -2.51 -7.02 6.18
N TYR A 111 -1.24 -7.36 6.33
CA TYR A 111 -0.30 -6.68 7.20
C TYR A 111 0.94 -6.28 6.42
N PHE A 112 1.53 -5.14 6.78
CA PHE A 112 2.86 -4.76 6.33
C PHE A 112 3.83 -4.92 7.48
N ALA A 113 4.87 -5.72 7.27
CA ALA A 113 5.87 -6.05 8.27
C ALA A 113 7.25 -5.58 7.83
N THR A 114 8.08 -5.19 8.79
CA THR A 114 9.50 -4.86 8.62
C THR A 114 10.36 -5.81 9.43
N ARG A 115 11.55 -6.09 8.92
CA ARG A 115 12.61 -6.85 9.61
C ARG A 115 13.96 -6.29 9.16
N GLY A 116 14.61 -5.52 10.00
CA GLY A 116 15.82 -4.80 9.63
C GLY A 116 15.60 -3.85 8.46
N THR A 117 16.25 -4.14 7.32
CA THR A 117 16.10 -3.39 6.05
C THR A 117 15.18 -4.09 5.05
N GLN A 118 14.52 -5.16 5.50
CA GLN A 118 13.55 -5.91 4.71
C GLN A 118 12.13 -5.57 5.12
N TRP A 119 11.21 -5.83 4.21
CA TRP A 119 9.78 -5.70 4.44
C TRP A 119 9.01 -6.76 3.67
N ALA A 120 7.78 -7.04 4.11
CA ALA A 120 6.87 -7.94 3.43
C ALA A 120 5.43 -7.45 3.60
N VAL A 121 4.59 -7.80 2.63
CA VAL A 121 3.13 -7.88 2.86
C VAL A 121 2.84 -9.30 3.31
N ILE A 122 2.07 -9.45 4.37
CA ILE A 122 1.72 -10.74 4.98
C ILE A 122 0.20 -10.89 4.93
N SER A 123 -0.26 -12.00 4.36
CA SER A 123 -1.67 -12.40 4.38
C SER A 123 -1.93 -13.38 5.52
N ARG A 124 -2.91 -13.06 6.37
CA ARG A 124 -3.38 -13.89 7.49
C ARG A 124 -4.89 -14.07 7.40
N VAL A 125 -5.34 -14.68 6.30
CA VAL A 125 -6.75 -15.07 6.12
C VAL A 125 -7.05 -16.24 7.06
N PRO A 126 -8.13 -16.18 7.85
CA PRO A 126 -8.54 -17.29 8.70
C PRO A 126 -8.70 -18.56 7.85
N SER A 127 -8.27 -19.70 8.38
CA SER A 127 -8.27 -21.01 7.69
C SER A 127 -7.27 -21.19 6.54
N GLU A 128 -6.45 -20.19 6.22
CA GLU A 128 -5.32 -20.32 5.29
C GLU A 128 -3.99 -20.26 6.04
N PRO A 129 -2.94 -20.98 5.60
CA PRO A 129 -1.59 -20.74 6.08
C PRO A 129 -1.19 -19.29 5.78
N GLU A 130 -0.47 -18.68 6.72
CA GLU A 130 0.17 -17.39 6.48
C GLU A 130 1.05 -17.48 5.24
N TYR A 131 0.90 -16.52 4.33
CA TYR A 131 1.75 -16.44 3.14
C TYR A 131 2.14 -15.00 2.82
N GLU A 132 3.30 -14.87 2.19
CA GLU A 132 3.91 -13.61 1.82
C GLU A 132 3.74 -13.44 0.29
N PRO A 133 2.75 -12.68 -0.19
CA PRO A 133 2.42 -12.65 -1.62
C PRO A 133 3.60 -12.24 -2.51
N PHE A 134 4.51 -11.45 -1.93
CA PHE A 134 5.73 -11.02 -2.60
C PHE A 134 7.00 -11.58 -1.95
N GLY A 135 6.93 -12.34 -0.86
CA GLY A 135 8.08 -12.67 -0.02
C GLY A 135 8.73 -11.44 0.65
N TRP A 136 9.74 -11.67 1.49
CA TRP A 136 10.56 -10.60 2.06
C TRP A 136 11.41 -9.89 1.00
N ARG A 137 11.24 -8.57 0.91
CA ARG A 137 11.94 -7.69 -0.04
C ARG A 137 12.91 -6.79 0.70
N LYS A 138 14.10 -6.58 0.12
CA LYS A 138 15.02 -5.53 0.56
C LYS A 138 14.55 -4.19 -0.02
N THR A 139 14.61 -3.12 0.76
CA THR A 139 14.43 -1.75 0.24
C THR A 139 15.62 -1.30 -0.59
N VAL A 140 16.84 -1.59 -0.13
CA VAL A 140 18.09 -1.21 -0.80
C VAL A 140 18.53 -2.31 -1.77
N GLY A 141 18.81 -1.94 -3.03
CA GLY A 141 19.32 -2.86 -4.06
C GLY A 141 18.25 -3.78 -4.68
N ASN A 142 17.01 -3.31 -4.80
CA ASN A 142 15.90 -4.05 -5.40
C ASN A 142 15.40 -3.33 -6.65
N ASP A 143 15.65 -3.92 -7.82
CA ASP A 143 15.36 -3.35 -9.14
C ASP A 143 13.84 -3.30 -9.47
N ASN A 144 12.99 -3.93 -8.65
CA ASN A 144 11.53 -3.98 -8.84
C ASN A 144 10.75 -3.00 -7.95
N ILE A 145 11.45 -2.27 -7.09
CA ILE A 145 10.93 -1.06 -6.46
C ILE A 145 11.33 0.05 -7.44
N GLY A 146 10.47 1.05 -7.66
CA GLY A 146 10.88 2.18 -8.49
C GLY A 146 12.26 2.65 -8.02
N ASP A 147 13.09 3.06 -8.99
CA ASP A 147 14.41 3.63 -8.69
C ASP A 147 14.29 4.58 -7.50
N GLY A 148 15.34 4.82 -6.71
CA GLY A 148 15.25 5.56 -5.43
C GLY A 148 14.61 6.96 -5.46
N THR A 149 14.02 7.37 -6.58
CA THR A 149 13.19 8.55 -6.85
C THR A 149 11.73 8.26 -7.23
N SER A 150 11.33 7.05 -7.63
CA SER A 150 9.99 6.71 -8.14
C SER A 150 9.25 5.70 -7.24
N PRO A 151 7.97 5.94 -6.88
CA PRO A 151 7.20 4.94 -6.16
C PRO A 151 6.91 3.71 -7.02
N GLY A 152 7.33 2.52 -6.58
CA GLY A 152 6.84 1.25 -7.15
C GLY A 152 5.41 0.95 -6.66
N LEU A 153 4.57 0.38 -7.52
CA LEU A 153 3.22 -0.07 -7.15
C LEU A 153 3.16 -1.59 -7.04
N GLN A 154 2.63 -2.07 -5.92
CA GLN A 154 2.32 -3.48 -5.70
C GLN A 154 0.87 -3.61 -5.26
N SER A 155 0.23 -4.73 -5.58
CA SER A 155 -1.17 -4.93 -5.20
C SER A 155 -1.46 -6.36 -4.77
N VAL A 156 -2.23 -6.48 -3.69
CA VAL A 156 -2.78 -7.74 -3.16
C VAL A 156 -4.27 -7.54 -2.97
N GLY A 157 -5.08 -8.10 -3.88
CA GLY A 157 -6.51 -7.88 -3.90
C GLY A 157 -6.83 -6.39 -4.11
N PRO A 158 -7.69 -5.77 -3.28
CA PRO A 158 -8.04 -4.35 -3.40
C PRO A 158 -6.95 -3.42 -2.83
N VAL A 159 -5.92 -3.95 -2.17
CA VAL A 159 -4.90 -3.14 -1.52
C VAL A 159 -3.80 -2.83 -2.50
N THR A 160 -3.55 -1.54 -2.70
CA THR A 160 -2.37 -1.05 -3.39
C THR A 160 -1.39 -0.49 -2.38
N SER A 161 -0.13 -0.89 -2.49
CA SER A 161 0.96 -0.47 -1.62
C SER A 161 2.14 0.04 -2.44
N SER A 162 2.86 1.02 -1.89
CA SER A 162 4.11 1.52 -2.43
C SER A 162 5.13 1.68 -1.32
N VAL A 163 6.38 1.35 -1.63
CA VAL A 163 7.54 1.55 -0.74
C VAL A 163 8.59 2.31 -1.53
N PHE A 164 9.03 3.46 -1.05
CA PHE A 164 9.98 4.32 -1.78
C PHE A 164 10.74 5.25 -0.84
N LYS A 165 11.84 5.82 -1.34
CA LYS A 165 12.67 6.76 -0.59
C LYS A 165 12.19 8.19 -0.82
N ASN A 166 11.61 8.82 0.19
CA ASN A 166 11.26 10.25 0.17
C ASN A 166 11.03 10.77 1.60
N ALA A 167 12.05 11.39 2.19
CA ALA A 167 11.96 11.99 3.52
C ALA A 167 10.90 13.10 3.63
N LYS A 168 10.54 13.74 2.52
CA LYS A 168 9.57 14.84 2.49
C LYS A 168 8.13 14.42 2.23
N ALA A 169 7.89 13.14 1.88
CA ALA A 169 6.54 12.62 1.62
C ALA A 169 5.62 12.82 2.83
N HIS A 170 4.61 13.67 2.65
CA HIS A 170 3.62 13.98 3.68
C HIS A 170 2.27 13.39 3.29
N THR A 171 1.81 13.73 2.09
CA THR A 171 0.53 13.28 1.54
C THR A 171 0.81 12.36 0.37
N VAL A 172 0.10 11.24 0.29
CA VAL A 172 0.13 10.35 -0.87
C VAL A 172 -1.28 10.15 -1.37
N VAL A 173 -1.50 10.34 -2.67
CA VAL A 173 -2.79 10.14 -3.31
C VAL A 173 -2.68 9.05 -4.37
N TYR A 174 -3.57 8.07 -4.30
CA TYR A 174 -3.79 7.07 -5.34
C TYR A 174 -4.99 7.49 -6.18
N VAL A 175 -4.89 7.34 -7.49
CA VAL A 175 -5.94 7.71 -8.44
C VAL A 175 -6.27 6.51 -9.32
N GLN A 176 -7.56 6.22 -9.48
CA GLN A 176 -8.08 5.24 -10.42
C GLN A 176 -9.31 5.83 -11.13
N GLY A 177 -9.22 6.05 -12.43
CA GLY A 177 -10.26 6.75 -13.20
C GLY A 177 -10.46 8.19 -12.69
N ARG A 178 -11.68 8.52 -12.23
CA ARG A 178 -12.03 9.83 -11.63
C ARG A 178 -12.11 9.80 -10.10
N LYS A 179 -11.61 8.74 -9.48
CA LYS A 179 -11.60 8.59 -8.02
C LYS A 179 -10.18 8.76 -7.50
N ALA A 180 -10.09 9.38 -6.33
CA ALA A 180 -8.83 9.56 -5.61
C ALA A 180 -8.97 9.05 -4.18
N TRP A 181 -7.89 8.51 -3.63
CA TRP A 181 -7.81 8.06 -2.24
C TRP A 181 -6.50 8.54 -1.62
N TYR A 182 -6.57 9.05 -0.40
CA TYR A 182 -5.39 9.29 0.42
C TYR A 182 -4.84 7.97 0.93
N GLY A 183 -3.55 7.72 0.66
CA GLY A 183 -2.80 6.62 1.23
C GLY A 183 -2.40 6.89 2.67
N LYS A 184 -2.36 5.84 3.49
CA LYS A 184 -1.79 5.92 4.83
C LYS A 184 -0.27 5.87 4.74
N VAL A 185 0.42 6.94 5.13
CA VAL A 185 1.89 7.02 5.11
C VAL A 185 2.49 6.51 6.43
N TYR A 186 3.46 5.60 6.32
CA TYR A 186 4.30 5.10 7.40
C TYR A 186 5.76 5.44 7.14
N ARG A 187 6.41 6.13 8.09
CA ARG A 187 7.86 6.30 8.13
C ARG A 187 8.51 5.03 8.67
N LEU A 188 9.48 4.47 7.95
CA LEU A 188 10.10 3.20 8.32
C LEU A 188 11.30 3.46 9.25
N ALA A 189 11.13 3.26 10.57
CA ALA A 189 12.16 3.60 11.56
C ALA A 189 13.49 2.84 11.36
N GLY A 190 13.43 1.64 10.79
CA GLY A 190 14.62 0.83 10.47
C GLY A 190 15.36 1.23 9.21
N ILE A 191 14.78 2.11 8.39
CA ILE A 191 15.23 2.40 7.03
C ILE A 191 15.07 3.92 6.76
N PRO A 192 16.08 4.74 7.11
CA PRO A 192 15.98 6.20 7.05
C PRO A 192 15.54 6.72 5.68
N ASP A 193 14.68 7.74 5.68
CA ASP A 193 14.06 8.37 4.50
C ASP A 193 13.08 7.50 3.70
N TRP A 194 12.91 6.22 4.06
CA TRP A 194 11.95 5.36 3.39
C TRP A 194 10.56 5.50 3.99
N VAL A 195 9.57 5.45 3.10
CA VAL A 195 8.17 5.44 3.44
C VAL A 195 7.51 4.22 2.84
N GLN A 196 6.55 3.68 3.58
CA GLN A 196 5.53 2.80 3.03
C GLN A 196 4.21 3.57 3.01
N THR A 197 3.43 3.34 1.97
CA THR A 197 2.07 3.84 1.86
C THR A 197 1.18 2.76 1.28
N SER A 198 -0.04 2.71 1.78
CA SER A 198 -1.05 1.76 1.31
C SER A 198 -2.43 2.35 1.36
N VAL A 199 -3.28 1.85 0.48
CA VAL A 199 -4.70 2.16 0.45
C VAL A 199 -5.50 0.97 -0.06
N GLU A 200 -6.72 0.83 0.45
CA GLU A 200 -7.70 -0.09 -0.10
C GLU A 200 -8.55 0.65 -1.14
N LEU A 201 -8.43 0.26 -2.41
CA LEU A 201 -9.14 0.88 -3.52
C LEU A 201 -10.57 0.34 -3.60
N THR A 202 -11.45 0.89 -2.76
CA THR A 202 -12.86 0.49 -2.70
C THR A 202 -13.66 0.98 -3.91
N GLY A 203 -14.34 0.08 -4.62
CA GLY A 203 -15.22 0.43 -5.74
C GLY A 203 -14.50 0.73 -7.06
N GLY A 204 -13.27 0.25 -7.21
CA GLY A 204 -12.56 0.09 -8.48
C GLY A 204 -12.66 -1.35 -9.02
N LYS A 205 -12.21 -1.58 -10.26
CA LYS A 205 -12.08 -2.94 -10.79
C LYS A 205 -10.92 -3.62 -10.04
N ALA A 206 -11.17 -4.80 -9.47
CA ALA A 206 -10.12 -5.59 -8.84
C ALA A 206 -9.07 -5.98 -9.90
N PRO A 207 -7.77 -6.04 -9.54
CA PRO A 207 -6.73 -6.47 -10.47
C PRO A 207 -7.02 -7.88 -11.00
N GLU A 208 -6.82 -8.08 -12.31
CA GLU A 208 -7.05 -9.39 -12.96
C GLU A 208 -6.08 -10.48 -12.47
N VAL A 209 -4.93 -10.08 -11.93
CA VAL A 209 -3.92 -10.98 -11.35
C VAL A 209 -3.56 -10.51 -9.94
N THR A 210 -3.71 -11.40 -8.95
CA THR A 210 -3.31 -11.19 -7.56
C THR A 210 -2.50 -12.39 -7.07
N PRO A 211 -1.28 -12.21 -6.53
CA PRO A 211 -0.50 -10.97 -6.51
C PRO A 211 0.07 -10.64 -7.90
N GLY A 212 0.06 -9.36 -8.28
CA GLY A 212 0.55 -8.91 -9.58
C GLY A 212 0.65 -7.39 -9.69
N PRO A 213 1.43 -6.85 -10.62
CA PRO A 213 1.52 -5.41 -10.81
C PRO A 213 0.22 -4.89 -11.44
N ASN A 214 -0.42 -3.92 -10.78
CA ASN A 214 -1.68 -3.31 -11.24
C ASN A 214 -1.35 -2.25 -12.32
N GLN A 215 -0.79 -2.69 -13.46
CA GLN A 215 0.08 -1.83 -14.28
C GLN A 215 -0.62 -0.69 -15.03
N ASN A 216 -1.95 -0.70 -15.18
CA ASN A 216 -2.58 0.18 -16.16
C ASN A 216 -3.72 1.07 -15.66
N GLU A 217 -4.04 1.08 -14.37
CA GLU A 217 -5.20 1.86 -13.89
C GLU A 217 -4.94 2.74 -12.66
N VAL A 218 -3.80 2.59 -11.98
CA VAL A 218 -3.53 3.34 -10.74
C VAL A 218 -2.35 4.29 -10.93
N SER A 219 -2.59 5.57 -10.69
CA SER A 219 -1.54 6.57 -10.54
C SER A 219 -1.31 6.88 -9.06
N ILE A 220 -0.07 7.15 -8.67
CA ILE A 220 0.31 7.60 -7.34
C ILE A 220 0.97 8.97 -7.43
N PHE A 221 0.59 9.86 -6.52
CA PHE A 221 1.12 11.21 -6.39
C PHE A 221 1.59 11.41 -4.96
N VAL A 222 2.78 11.96 -4.80
CA VAL A 222 3.41 12.18 -3.50
C VAL A 222 3.67 13.66 -3.34
N TYR A 223 3.20 14.24 -2.24
CA TYR A 223 3.32 15.66 -1.94
C TYR A 223 4.11 15.89 -0.66
N ASP A 224 4.71 17.07 -0.53
CA ASP A 224 5.24 17.55 0.75
C ASP A 224 4.14 18.12 1.66
N GLN A 225 4.54 18.56 2.85
CA GLN A 225 3.65 19.14 3.85
C GLN A 225 2.91 20.41 3.39
N ASN A 226 3.40 21.08 2.36
CA ASN A 226 2.77 22.28 1.79
C ASN A 226 1.85 21.95 0.62
N GLY A 227 1.65 20.65 0.34
CA GLY A 227 0.93 20.18 -0.83
C GLY A 227 1.74 20.27 -2.12
N LYS A 228 3.05 20.55 -2.11
CA LYS A 228 3.83 20.58 -3.36
C LYS A 228 4.05 19.16 -3.87
N LEU A 229 3.72 18.89 -5.13
CA LEU A 229 4.00 17.61 -5.79
C LEU A 229 5.51 17.36 -5.83
N LEU A 230 5.93 16.23 -5.25
CA LEU A 230 7.31 15.78 -5.18
C LEU A 230 7.62 14.76 -6.28
N VAL A 231 6.73 13.78 -6.45
CA VAL A 231 6.85 12.73 -7.47
C VAL A 231 5.48 12.18 -7.82
N GLN A 232 5.34 11.69 -9.06
CA GLN A 232 4.17 10.95 -9.52
C GLN A 232 4.59 9.72 -10.33
N TYR A 233 3.72 8.71 -10.38
CA TYR A 233 3.89 7.52 -11.21
C TYR A 233 2.52 6.99 -11.69
N PRO A 234 2.36 6.63 -12.98
CA PRO A 234 3.24 7.02 -14.08
C PRO A 234 3.27 8.56 -14.26
N GLY A 235 4.29 9.06 -14.96
CA GLY A 235 4.38 10.49 -15.28
C GLY A 235 3.27 10.96 -16.22
N GLY A 236 2.87 12.24 -16.11
CA GLY A 236 1.94 12.91 -17.03
C GLY A 236 0.45 12.83 -16.66
N ALA A 237 0.06 12.10 -15.61
CA ALA A 237 -1.31 12.11 -15.11
C ALA A 237 -1.67 13.46 -14.45
N PRO A 238 -2.93 13.97 -14.56
CA PRO A 238 -3.36 15.21 -13.92
C PRO A 238 -3.23 15.16 -12.40
N ASP A 239 -2.72 16.23 -11.80
CA ASP A 239 -2.48 16.33 -10.35
C ASP A 239 -3.80 16.42 -9.58
N PRO A 240 -4.17 15.43 -8.75
CA PRO A 240 -5.48 15.42 -8.09
C PRO A 240 -5.70 16.53 -7.05
N LEU A 241 -4.64 17.16 -6.54
CA LEU A 241 -4.77 18.27 -5.57
C LEU A 241 -4.81 19.65 -6.23
N HIS A 242 -4.39 19.77 -7.50
CA HIS A 242 -4.31 21.07 -8.20
C HIS A 242 -4.95 21.09 -9.59
N SER A 243 -5.62 20.01 -10.02
CA SER A 243 -6.37 19.91 -11.28
C SER A 243 -7.68 20.69 -11.27
#